data_AF-A0AB34T8U0-F1
#
_entry.id   AF-A0AB34T8U0-F1
#
_cell.length_a   1.000
_cell.length_b   1.000
_cell.length_c   1.000
_cell.angle_alpha   90.00
_cell.angle_beta   90.00
_cell.angle_gamma   90.00
#
_symmetry.space_group_name_H-M   'P 1'
#
loop_
_entity.id
_entity.type
_entity.pdbx_description
1 polymer ?
#
loop_
_entity_poly.entity_id
_entity_poly.type
_entity_poly.pdbx_seq_one_letter_code
_entity_poly.pdbx_strand_id
1 'polypeptide(L)'
;MGLLDRQPSRQEMEIAAQWVAQSPIPEREKALLDTPDKVRHTLQRRMGEKQLTVTDVSRLAHVSERQVQNVLDTGLAPVDVLMPVLEAAGIVAVTIPSQALTMQAEE
;
A
#
# COMPACT_ATOMS: atom_id res chain seq x y z
N MET A 1 -43.46 -0.08 -10.34
CA MET A 1 -43.00 0.24 -8.98
C MET A 1 -41.58 0.74 -9.08
N GLY A 2 -41.38 2.05 -8.98
CA GLY A 2 -40.07 2.69 -9.12
C GLY A 2 -39.28 2.55 -7.83
N LEU A 3 -38.25 1.72 -7.85
CA LEU A 3 -37.14 1.85 -6.93
C LEU A 3 -36.27 2.99 -7.47
N LEU A 4 -35.73 3.82 -6.55
CA LEU A 4 -34.62 4.77 -6.76
C LEU A 4 -35.01 6.22 -7.12
N ASP A 5 -35.44 7.00 -6.12
CA ASP A 5 -35.15 8.45 -6.08
C ASP A 5 -35.26 9.02 -4.66
N ARG A 6 -34.72 8.30 -3.66
CA ARG A 6 -34.51 8.91 -2.34
C ARG A 6 -33.18 9.64 -2.38
N GLN A 7 -33.23 10.95 -2.60
CA GLN A 7 -32.11 11.81 -2.25
C GLN A 7 -31.84 11.65 -0.75
N PRO A 8 -30.58 11.43 -0.34
CA PRO A 8 -30.24 11.30 1.07
C PRO A 8 -30.68 12.56 1.80
N SER A 9 -31.30 12.38 2.95
CA SER A 9 -31.65 13.49 3.83
C SER A 9 -30.39 14.22 4.30
N ARG A 10 -30.55 15.48 4.70
CA ARG A 10 -29.45 16.29 5.23
C ARG A 10 -28.75 15.60 6.42
N GLN A 11 -29.50 14.89 7.26
CA GLN A 11 -28.96 14.10 8.37
C GLN A 11 -28.15 12.88 7.89
N GLU A 12 -28.60 12.15 6.88
CA GLU A 12 -27.85 11.02 6.31
C GLU A 12 -26.53 11.48 5.70
N MET A 13 -26.52 12.64 5.04
CA MET A 13 -25.28 13.27 4.55
C MET A 13 -24.35 13.70 5.70
N GLU A 14 -24.88 14.23 6.80
CA GLU A 14 -24.09 14.63 7.97
C GLU A 14 -23.46 13.43 8.68
N ILE A 15 -24.20 12.33 8.81
CA ILE A 15 -23.71 11.06 9.35
C ILE A 15 -22.62 10.49 8.43
N ALA A 16 -22.86 10.45 7.12
CA ALA A 16 -21.85 9.99 6.16
C ALA A 16 -20.57 10.85 6.21
N ALA A 17 -20.69 12.17 6.32
CA ALA A 17 -19.55 13.07 6.46
C ALA A 17 -18.78 12.82 7.77
N GLN A 18 -19.48 12.58 8.88
CA GLN A 18 -18.85 12.21 10.15
C GLN A 18 -18.17 10.85 10.08
N TRP A 19 -18.72 9.89 9.35
CA TRP A 19 -18.14 8.55 9.17
C TRP A 19 -16.93 8.57 8.24
N VAL A 20 -16.92 9.44 7.24
CA VAL A 20 -15.75 9.70 6.37
C VAL A 20 -14.67 10.46 7.14
N ALA A 21 -15.04 11.45 7.96
CA ALA A 21 -14.10 12.19 8.80
C ALA A 21 -13.48 11.34 9.92
N GLN A 22 -14.19 10.32 10.40
CA GLN A 22 -13.70 9.35 11.38
C GLN A 22 -13.09 8.10 10.73
N SER A 23 -13.33 7.86 9.44
CA SER A 23 -12.62 6.83 8.69
C SER A 23 -11.24 7.36 8.35
N PRO A 24 -10.16 6.73 8.84
CA PRO A 24 -8.88 6.89 8.19
C PRO A 24 -9.04 6.21 6.82
N ILE A 25 -9.49 6.95 5.80
CA ILE A 25 -9.23 6.53 4.42
C ILE A 25 -7.71 6.38 4.40
N PRO A 26 -7.16 5.16 4.26
CA PRO A 26 -5.73 4.98 4.41
C PRO A 26 -5.09 5.86 3.35
N GLU A 27 -4.32 6.86 3.79
CA GLU A 27 -3.64 7.76 2.87
C GLU A 27 -2.73 6.89 2.00
N ARG A 28 -3.17 6.67 0.76
CA ARG A 28 -2.49 5.85 -0.24
C ARG A 28 -1.75 6.78 -1.16
N GLU A 29 -0.43 6.72 -1.10
CA GLU A 29 0.43 7.55 -1.95
C GLU A 29 0.64 6.84 -3.29
N LYS A 30 0.34 7.53 -4.39
CA LYS A 30 0.71 7.04 -5.72
C LYS A 30 2.18 7.34 -5.98
N ALA A 31 2.98 6.31 -6.25
CA ALA A 31 4.42 6.44 -6.45
C ALA A 31 4.86 5.90 -7.81
N LEU A 32 5.77 6.61 -8.47
CA LEU A 32 6.49 6.17 -9.66
C LEU A 32 7.79 5.48 -9.21
N LEU A 33 7.82 4.15 -9.23
CA LEU A 33 8.93 3.36 -8.71
C LEU A 33 9.66 2.65 -9.85
N ASP A 34 10.20 3.43 -10.78
CA ASP A 34 10.91 2.93 -11.97
C ASP A 34 12.32 2.36 -11.66
N THR A 35 12.85 2.57 -10.44
CA THR A 35 14.17 2.07 -10.03
C THR A 35 14.14 1.46 -8.63
N PRO A 36 15.05 0.50 -8.33
CA PRO A 36 15.15 -0.10 -6.99
C PRO A 36 15.41 0.92 -5.87
N ASP A 37 16.24 1.94 -6.12
CA ASP A 37 16.52 2.96 -5.12
C ASP A 37 15.27 3.78 -4.78
N LYS A 38 14.42 4.08 -5.77
CA LYS A 38 13.13 4.75 -5.54
C LYS A 38 12.20 3.88 -4.68
N VAL A 39 12.16 2.56 -4.93
CA VAL A 39 11.41 1.61 -4.10
C VAL A 39 11.87 1.70 -2.66
N ARG A 40 13.18 1.56 -2.40
CA ARG A 40 13.76 1.60 -1.05
C ARG A 40 13.44 2.90 -0.34
N HIS A 41 13.76 4.02 -0.96
CA HIS A 41 13.56 5.34 -0.36
C HIS A 41 12.08 5.61 -0.04
N THR A 42 11.18 5.26 -0.96
CA THR A 42 9.73 5.47 -0.75
C THR A 42 9.21 4.56 0.35
N LEU A 43 9.59 3.28 0.33
CA LEU A 43 9.18 2.32 1.35
C LEU A 43 9.68 2.72 2.75
N GLN A 44 10.96 3.05 2.88
CA GLN A 44 11.55 3.51 4.14
C GLN A 44 10.88 4.78 4.65
N ARG A 45 10.64 5.77 3.78
CA ARG A 45 9.97 7.00 4.16
C ARG A 45 8.56 6.72 4.69
N ARG A 46 7.77 5.91 3.97
CA ARG A 46 6.39 5.58 4.35
C ARG A 46 6.31 4.75 5.62
N MET A 47 7.22 3.80 5.80
CA MET A 47 7.32 3.05 7.05
C MET A 47 7.67 3.99 8.22
N GLY A 48 8.57 4.95 8.03
CA GLY A 48 8.89 5.98 9.03
C GLY A 48 7.70 6.89 9.37
N GLU A 49 7.02 7.42 8.35
CA GLU A 49 5.84 8.29 8.53
C GLU A 49 4.70 7.59 9.27
N LYS A 50 4.51 6.29 9.00
CA LYS A 50 3.45 5.47 9.61
C LYS A 50 3.90 4.70 10.85
N GLN A 51 5.15 4.86 11.28
CA GLN A 51 5.74 4.11 12.39
C GLN A 51 5.58 2.58 12.24
N LEU A 52 5.65 2.07 10.99
CA LEU A 52 5.54 0.66 10.68
C LEU A 52 6.89 -0.03 10.85
N THR A 53 6.89 -1.17 11.54
CA THR A 53 8.06 -2.06 11.63
C THR A 53 8.08 -3.08 10.49
N VAL A 54 9.21 -3.77 10.32
CA VAL A 54 9.32 -4.91 9.39
C VAL A 54 8.29 -5.99 9.72
N THR A 55 8.08 -6.27 11.00
CA THR A 55 7.08 -7.24 11.49
C THR A 55 5.65 -6.80 11.15
N ASP A 56 5.33 -5.51 11.25
CA ASP A 56 4.00 -5.01 10.89
C ASP A 56 3.73 -5.15 9.39
N VAL A 57 4.71 -4.77 8.56
CA VAL A 57 4.61 -4.90 7.10
C VAL A 57 4.51 -6.37 6.69
N SER A 58 5.31 -7.25 7.29
CA SER A 58 5.24 -8.70 7.07
C SER A 58 3.84 -9.25 7.35
N ARG A 59 3.24 -8.85 8.48
CA ARG A 59 1.88 -9.27 8.86
C ARG A 59 0.82 -8.75 7.90
N LEU A 60 0.91 -7.48 7.50
CA LEU A 60 -0.05 -6.83 6.59
C LEU A 60 0.06 -7.35 5.16
N ALA A 61 1.27 -7.66 4.69
CA ALA A 61 1.55 -8.13 3.34
C ALA A 61 1.48 -9.66 3.19
N HIS A 62 1.34 -10.41 4.30
CA HIS A 62 1.37 -11.88 4.32
C HIS A 62 2.64 -12.48 3.69
N VAL A 63 3.78 -11.81 3.84
CA VAL A 63 5.11 -12.29 3.39
C VAL A 63 6.05 -12.43 4.58
N SER A 64 7.16 -13.16 4.42
CA SER A 64 8.13 -13.30 5.50
C SER A 64 8.87 -11.99 5.81
N GLU A 65 9.28 -11.80 7.07
CA GLU A 65 10.11 -10.63 7.46
C GLU A 65 11.41 -10.56 6.64
N ARG A 66 11.98 -11.70 6.26
CA ARG A 66 13.16 -11.78 5.39
C ARG A 66 12.90 -11.19 4.02
N GLN A 67 11.74 -11.47 3.42
CA GLN A 67 11.34 -10.91 2.15
C GLN A 67 11.11 -9.39 2.24
N VAL A 68 10.47 -8.90 3.31
CA VAL A 68 10.32 -7.46 3.56
C VAL A 68 11.69 -6.78 3.69
N GLN A 69 12.60 -7.37 4.48
CA GLN A 69 13.95 -6.85 4.67
C GLN A 69 14.72 -6.82 3.35
N ASN A 70 14.60 -7.85 2.52
CA ASN A 70 15.21 -7.88 1.20
C ASN A 70 14.72 -6.71 0.31
N VAL A 71 13.43 -6.38 0.34
CA VAL A 71 12.90 -5.22 -0.39
C VAL A 71 13.47 -3.91 0.17
N LEU A 72 13.63 -3.77 1.50
CA LEU A 72 14.23 -2.59 2.12
C LEU A 72 15.71 -2.40 1.78
N ASP A 73 16.45 -3.50 1.67
CA ASP A 73 17.88 -3.49 1.41
C ASP A 73 18.19 -3.29 -0.07
N THR A 74 17.44 -3.95 -0.95
CA THR A 74 17.75 -4.03 -2.39
C THR A 74 16.80 -3.25 -3.28
N GLY A 75 15.57 -2.96 -2.81
CA GLY A 75 14.51 -2.39 -3.64
C GLY A 75 13.96 -3.33 -4.70
N LEU A 76 14.36 -4.60 -4.64
CA LEU A 76 14.02 -5.64 -5.60
C LEU A 76 13.46 -6.86 -4.87
N ALA A 77 12.35 -7.35 -5.41
CA ALA A 77 11.80 -8.65 -5.10
C ALA A 77 10.92 -9.08 -6.27
N PRO A 78 10.59 -10.37 -6.34
CA PRO A 78 9.50 -10.87 -7.18
C PRO A 78 8.22 -10.03 -6.99
N VAL A 79 7.45 -9.82 -8.05
CA VAL A 79 6.27 -8.92 -8.04
C VAL A 79 5.25 -9.31 -6.98
N ASP A 80 5.07 -10.61 -6.78
CA ASP A 80 4.19 -11.22 -5.77
C ASP A 80 4.61 -10.92 -4.32
N VAL A 81 5.88 -10.56 -4.10
CA VAL A 81 6.39 -10.08 -2.81
C VAL A 81 6.41 -8.56 -2.78
N LEU A 82 6.87 -7.92 -3.84
CA LEU A 82 7.08 -6.47 -3.91
C LEU A 82 5.76 -5.71 -3.78
N MET A 83 4.71 -6.13 -4.50
CA MET A 83 3.43 -5.43 -4.52
C MET A 83 2.74 -5.46 -3.15
N PRO A 84 2.57 -6.61 -2.46
CA PRO A 84 1.99 -6.63 -1.12
C PRO A 84 2.76 -5.81 -0.09
N VAL A 85 4.10 -5.80 -0.15
CA VAL A 85 4.94 -5.00 0.76
C VAL A 85 4.69 -3.50 0.57
N LEU A 86 4.62 -3.04 -0.68
CA LEU A 86 4.32 -1.63 -0.99
C LEU A 86 2.90 -1.26 -0.55
N GLU A 87 1.93 -2.11 -0.82
CA GLU A 87 0.53 -1.89 -0.41
C GLU A 87 0.35 -1.86 1.11
N ALA A 88 1.07 -2.71 1.84
CA ALA A 88 1.10 -2.72 3.31
C ALA A 88 1.66 -1.41 3.89
N ALA A 89 2.64 -0.78 3.23
CA ALA A 89 3.10 0.56 3.56
C ALA A 89 2.13 1.68 3.08
N GLY A 90 1.05 1.32 2.38
CA GLY A 90 0.09 2.22 1.77
C GLY A 90 0.68 3.02 0.61
N ILE A 91 1.49 2.35 -0.20
CA ILE A 91 1.99 2.83 -1.48
C ILE A 91 1.18 2.15 -2.58
N VAL A 92 0.68 2.94 -3.52
CA VAL A 92 0.08 2.46 -4.76
C VAL A 92 1.12 2.68 -5.85
N ALA A 93 1.83 1.61 -6.20
CA ALA A 93 2.83 1.66 -7.26
C ALA A 93 2.15 1.89 -8.61
N VAL A 94 2.49 2.99 -9.27
CA VAL A 94 2.05 3.29 -10.65
C VAL A 94 2.99 2.61 -11.65
N THR A 95 4.27 2.50 -11.29
CA THR A 95 5.30 1.76 -12.00
C THR A 95 6.14 1.00 -10.98
N ILE A 96 6.75 -0.11 -11.40
CA ILE A 96 7.72 -0.88 -10.63
C ILE A 96 8.98 -1.13 -11.48
N PRO A 97 10.13 -1.45 -10.87
CA PRO A 97 11.35 -1.72 -11.61
C PRO A 97 11.15 -2.93 -12.53
N SER A 98 11.57 -2.83 -13.80
CA SER A 98 11.40 -3.92 -14.77
C SER A 98 12.12 -5.21 -14.36
N GLN A 99 13.17 -5.09 -13.54
CA GLN A 99 13.88 -6.24 -12.97
C GLN A 99 12.95 -7.11 -12.12
N ALA A 100 12.04 -6.50 -11.36
CA ALA A 100 11.08 -7.23 -10.53
C ALA A 100 10.15 -8.12 -11.37
N LEU A 101 9.81 -7.72 -12.61
CA LEU A 101 8.97 -8.49 -13.53
C LEU A 101 9.63 -9.78 -14.02
N THR A 102 10.96 -9.85 -13.96
CA THR A 102 11.75 -11.00 -14.43
C THR A 102 12.18 -11.94 -13.31
N MET A 103 12.00 -11.53 -12.05
CA MET A 103 12.36 -12.33 -10.89
C MET A 103 11.26 -13.35 -10.60
N GLN A 104 11.65 -14.62 -10.43
CA GLN A 104 10.74 -15.65 -9.94
C GLN A 104 10.75 -15.65 -8.41
N ALA A 105 9.58 -15.90 -7.82
CA ALA A 105 9.47 -16.18 -6.39
C ALA A 105 10.22 -17.48 -6.10
N GLU A 106 11.34 -17.38 -5.39
CA GLU A 106 11.96 -18.55 -4.79
C GLU A 106 11.17 -18.88 -3.51
N GLU A 107 10.58 -20.09 -3.48
CA GLU A 107 9.82 -20.65 -2.34
C GLU A 107 10.64 -20.75 -1.05
#